data_AF-A0A0D0S9V1-F1
#
_entry.id   AF-A0A0D0S9V1-F1
#
_cell.length_a   1.000
_cell.length_b   1.000
_cell.length_c   1.000
_cell.angle_alpha   90.00
_cell.angle_beta   90.00
_cell.angle_gamma   90.00
#
_symmetry.space_group_name_H-M   'P 1'
#
loop_
_entity.id
_entity.type
_entity.pdbx_description
1 polymer ?
#
loop_
_entity_poly.entity_id
_entity_poly.type
_entity_poly.pdbx_seq_one_letter_code
_entity_poly.pdbx_strand_id
1 'polypeptide(L)'
;MNASTTLAVQCSNTTPYNVGLDAGHNGGGDIGARKMVLGGNSVGYQLYRDTGRTQVWGNTIGTNTVAGTGNGNPQSLTVYGTVPPQTTPPAGTYNDVVIVTVTY
;
A
#
# COMPACT_ATOMS: atom_id res chain seq x y z
N MET A 1 -10.99 8.21 -8.03
CA MET A 1 -10.17 7.57 -9.09
C MET A 1 -9.58 6.28 -8.52
N ASN A 2 -9.55 5.20 -9.30
CA ASN A 2 -9.04 3.89 -8.86
C ASN A 2 -7.85 3.45 -9.71
N ALA A 3 -6.90 2.73 -9.11
CA ALA A 3 -5.75 2.13 -9.77
C ALA A 3 -5.41 0.78 -9.12
N SER A 4 -4.58 -0.02 -9.78
CA SER A 4 -4.03 -1.24 -9.22
C SER A 4 -2.62 -1.50 -9.75
N THR A 5 -1.80 -2.13 -8.93
CA THR A 5 -0.45 -2.60 -9.30
C THR A 5 -0.16 -3.93 -8.61
N THR A 6 0.86 -4.65 -9.05
CA THR A 6 1.24 -5.96 -8.51
C THR A 6 2.63 -5.91 -7.90
N LEU A 7 2.77 -6.47 -6.69
CA LEU A 7 4.03 -6.73 -6.01
C LEU A 7 4.34 -8.22 -6.14
N ALA A 8 5.57 -8.57 -6.53
CA ALA A 8 6.03 -9.96 -6.53
C ALA A 8 6.92 -10.20 -5.31
N VAL A 9 6.54 -11.18 -4.49
CA VAL A 9 7.31 -11.60 -3.31
C VAL A 9 7.76 -13.04 -3.53
N GLN A 10 9.04 -13.30 -3.34
CA GLN A 10 9.62 -14.64 -3.46
C GLN A 10 10.32 -14.98 -2.15
N CYS A 11 9.73 -15.92 -1.40
CA CYS A 11 10.31 -16.49 -0.20
C CYS A 11 10.66 -17.96 -0.44
N SER A 12 11.62 -18.49 0.33
CA SER A 12 11.97 -19.91 0.32
C SER A 12 10.76 -20.80 0.61
N ASN A 13 10.79 -22.02 0.07
CA ASN A 13 9.70 -22.96 0.25
C ASN A 13 9.42 -23.19 1.74
N THR A 14 8.14 -23.21 2.11
CA THR A 14 7.61 -23.39 3.47
C THR A 14 7.85 -22.26 4.47
N THR A 15 8.47 -21.14 4.07
CA THR A 15 8.72 -19.99 4.96
C THR A 15 7.47 -19.10 5.07
N PRO A 16 6.84 -18.96 6.25
CA PRO A 16 5.77 -18.00 6.46
C PRO A 16 6.30 -16.57 6.30
N TYR A 17 5.49 -15.67 5.77
CA TYR A 17 5.84 -14.25 5.70
C TYR A 17 4.62 -13.34 5.85
N ASN A 18 4.89 -12.08 6.16
CA ASN A 18 3.94 -10.97 6.14
C ASN A 18 4.49 -9.83 5.28
N VAL A 19 3.63 -9.26 4.45
CA VAL A 19 3.92 -8.07 3.64
C VAL A 19 3.13 -6.90 4.21
N GLY A 20 3.85 -5.88 4.66
CA GLY A 20 3.29 -4.63 5.19
C GLY A 20 3.62 -3.44 4.30
N LEU A 21 2.68 -2.51 4.20
CA LEU A 21 2.84 -1.22 3.52
C LEU A 21 2.72 -0.11 4.56
N ASP A 22 3.70 0.77 4.66
CA ASP A 22 3.71 1.86 5.64
C ASP A 22 2.78 3.03 5.27
N ALA A 23 2.80 4.10 6.07
CA ALA A 23 1.96 5.27 5.88
C ALA A 23 2.36 6.15 4.67
N GLY A 24 3.39 5.77 3.92
CA GLY A 24 4.03 6.66 2.96
C GLY A 24 4.83 7.76 3.65
N HIS A 25 5.77 8.35 2.92
CA HIS A 25 6.62 9.43 3.40
C HIS A 25 5.81 10.61 3.96
N ASN A 26 4.68 10.92 3.32
CA ASN A 26 3.88 12.08 3.67
C ASN A 26 2.72 11.77 4.63
N GLY A 27 2.45 10.51 4.98
CA GLY A 27 1.32 10.13 5.85
C GLY A 27 1.57 10.31 7.34
N GLY A 28 2.75 10.79 7.76
CA GLY A 28 3.04 11.09 9.16
C GLY A 28 2.99 9.87 10.10
N GLY A 29 3.18 8.66 9.55
CA GLY A 29 3.11 7.40 10.30
C GLY A 29 1.69 6.81 10.44
N ASP A 30 0.66 7.50 9.97
CA ASP A 30 -0.72 6.99 9.93
C ASP A 30 -1.10 6.50 8.53
N ILE A 31 -1.34 5.19 8.39
CA ILE A 31 -1.77 4.57 7.13
C ILE A 31 -3.10 5.13 6.62
N GLY A 32 -3.95 5.68 7.50
CA GLY A 32 -5.19 6.36 7.16
C GLY A 32 -4.98 7.75 6.55
N ALA A 33 -3.82 8.36 6.78
CA ALA A 33 -3.48 9.73 6.38
C ALA A 33 -2.53 9.80 5.16
N ARG A 34 -2.35 8.68 4.44
CA ARG A 34 -1.58 8.60 3.19
C ARG A 34 -1.97 9.72 2.23
N LYS A 35 -0.97 10.47 1.75
CA LYS A 35 -1.17 11.58 0.82
C LYS A 35 0.01 11.77 -0.12
N MET A 36 -0.27 12.09 -1.38
CA MET A 36 0.74 12.54 -2.33
C MET A 36 0.88 14.05 -2.24
N VAL A 37 2.09 14.60 -2.42
CA VAL A 37 2.39 16.02 -2.23
C VAL A 37 2.93 16.66 -3.51
N LEU A 38 2.53 17.93 -3.72
CA LEU A 38 3.07 18.86 -4.71
C LEU A 38 3.22 20.25 -4.06
N GLY A 39 4.46 20.61 -3.69
CA GLY A 39 4.71 21.83 -2.94
C GLY A 39 3.92 21.85 -1.62
N GLY A 40 3.11 22.89 -1.39
CA GLY A 40 2.22 22.99 -0.23
C GLY A 40 0.87 22.28 -0.38
N ASN A 41 0.60 21.63 -1.52
CA ASN A 41 -0.67 20.96 -1.80
C ASN A 41 -0.55 19.45 -1.60
N SER A 42 -1.67 18.78 -1.32
CA SER A 42 -1.70 17.34 -1.17
C SER A 42 -2.96 16.69 -1.71
N VAL A 43 -2.84 15.42 -2.09
CA VAL A 43 -3.93 14.55 -2.54
C VAL A 43 -3.97 13.32 -1.66
N GLY A 44 -5.04 13.16 -0.89
CA GLY A 44 -5.25 11.97 -0.08
C GLY A 44 -5.49 10.74 -0.95
N TYR A 45 -4.93 9.59 -0.55
CA TYR A 45 -5.16 8.30 -1.20
C TYR A 45 -5.16 7.17 -0.18
N GLN A 46 -5.63 5.99 -0.60
CA GLN A 46 -5.58 4.80 0.22
C GLN A 46 -5.24 3.55 -0.61
N LEU A 47 -4.56 2.59 0.03
CA LEU A 47 -4.16 1.31 -0.55
C LEU A 47 -4.85 0.16 0.18
N TYR A 48 -5.35 -0.81 -0.58
CA TYR A 48 -6.15 -1.92 -0.10
C TYR A 48 -5.58 -3.25 -0.59
N ARG A 49 -5.82 -4.31 0.20
CA ARG A 49 -5.40 -5.69 -0.09
C ARG A 49 -6.49 -6.53 -0.77
N ASP A 50 -7.68 -5.97 -0.95
CA ASP A 50 -8.84 -6.64 -1.57
C ASP A 50 -9.41 -5.84 -2.74
N THR A 51 -10.01 -6.55 -3.70
CA THR A 51 -10.65 -5.96 -4.88
C THR A 51 -11.80 -5.01 -4.55
N GLY A 52 -12.50 -5.28 -3.43
CA GLY A 52 -13.60 -4.46 -2.91
C GLY A 52 -13.15 -3.14 -2.28
N ARG A 53 -11.84 -2.97 -2.03
CA ARG A 53 -11.27 -1.80 -1.34
C ARG A 53 -11.91 -1.58 0.04
N THR A 54 -12.11 -2.68 0.77
CA THR A 54 -12.72 -2.67 2.11
C THR A 54 -11.67 -2.88 3.20
N GLN A 55 -10.53 -3.48 2.86
CA GLN A 55 -9.45 -3.81 3.78
C GLN A 55 -8.20 -3.00 3.45
N VAL A 56 -7.96 -1.96 4.26
CA VAL A 56 -6.75 -1.14 4.14
C VAL A 56 -5.52 -2.01 4.35
N TRP A 57 -4.54 -1.87 3.46
CA TRP A 57 -3.24 -2.54 3.60
C TRP A 57 -2.30 -1.64 4.40
N GLY A 58 -1.97 -2.07 5.61
CA GLY A 58 -1.04 -1.41 6.51
C GLY A 58 0.17 -2.29 6.82
N ASN A 59 0.79 -2.04 7.97
CA ASN A 59 2.04 -2.65 8.41
C ASN A 59 1.97 -3.29 9.81
N THR A 60 0.78 -3.48 10.37
CA THR A 60 0.54 -4.16 11.64
C THR A 60 0.18 -5.63 11.41
N ILE A 61 1.13 -6.51 11.76
CA ILE A 61 0.98 -7.97 11.62
C ILE A 61 -0.24 -8.45 12.41
N GLY A 62 -1.03 -9.33 11.81
CA GLY A 62 -2.28 -9.85 12.40
C GLY A 62 -3.49 -8.95 12.22
N THR A 63 -3.30 -7.72 11.73
CA THR A 63 -4.39 -6.75 11.53
C THR A 63 -4.56 -6.41 10.05
N ASN A 64 -3.55 -5.78 9.46
CA ASN A 64 -3.67 -5.11 8.15
C ASN A 64 -2.50 -5.43 7.19
N THR A 65 -1.70 -6.47 7.47
CA THR A 65 -0.70 -7.02 6.54
C THR A 65 -1.30 -8.09 5.62
N VAL A 66 -0.57 -8.50 4.58
CA VAL A 66 -0.91 -9.70 3.79
C VAL A 66 0.03 -10.82 4.22
N ALA A 67 -0.53 -11.91 4.76
CA ALA A 67 0.22 -13.09 5.13
C ALA A 67 0.30 -14.08 3.97
N GLY A 68 1.38 -14.85 3.92
CA GLY A 68 1.58 -15.92 2.94
C GLY A 68 2.59 -16.96 3.41
N THR A 69 2.78 -17.98 2.60
CA THR A 69 3.84 -18.98 2.79
C THR A 69 4.59 -19.13 1.48
N GLY A 70 5.91 -18.97 1.53
CA GLY A 70 6.78 -19.09 0.38
C GLY A 70 6.73 -20.49 -0.22
N ASN A 71 6.79 -20.57 -1.55
CA ASN A 71 6.84 -21.83 -2.29
C ASN A 71 8.08 -21.89 -3.22
N GLY A 72 9.07 -21.03 -2.98
CA GLY A 72 10.27 -20.92 -3.81
C GLY A 72 10.08 -20.16 -5.13
N ASN A 73 8.86 -19.79 -5.50
CA ASN A 73 8.53 -19.06 -6.73
C ASN A 73 7.99 -17.65 -6.41
N PRO A 74 8.00 -16.72 -7.38
CA PRO A 74 7.36 -15.42 -7.22
C PRO A 74 5.85 -15.56 -6.99
N GLN A 75 5.37 -14.98 -5.88
CA GLN A 75 3.96 -14.91 -5.51
C GLN A 75 3.48 -13.47 -5.70
N SER A 76 2.45 -13.29 -6.54
CA SER A 76 1.92 -11.98 -6.88
C SER A 76 0.86 -11.53 -5.87
N LEU A 77 1.06 -10.33 -5.31
CA LEU A 77 0.11 -9.65 -4.43
C LEU A 77 -0.37 -8.36 -5.12
N THR A 78 -1.67 -8.18 -5.28
CA THR A 78 -2.22 -6.99 -5.95
C THR A 78 -2.52 -5.91 -4.93
N VAL A 79 -1.97 -4.71 -5.15
CA VAL A 79 -2.27 -3.49 -4.39
C VAL A 79 -3.36 -2.74 -5.13
N TYR A 80 -4.46 -2.43 -4.45
CA TYR A 80 -5.56 -1.64 -5.00
C TYR A 80 -5.51 -0.23 -4.44
N GLY A 81 -5.25 0.76 -5.29
CA GLY A 81 -5.18 2.17 -4.93
C GLY A 81 -6.48 2.93 -5.22
N THR A 82 -6.81 3.89 -4.36
CA THR A 82 -7.96 4.79 -4.54
C THR A 82 -7.62 6.21 -4.11
N VAL A 83 -7.96 7.17 -4.94
CA VAL A 83 -8.05 8.60 -4.58
C VAL A 83 -9.53 8.92 -4.38
N PRO A 84 -10.00 9.12 -3.14
CA PRO A 84 -11.40 9.47 -2.88
C PRO A 84 -11.72 10.88 -3.39
N PRO A 85 -13.02 11.19 -3.61
CA PRO A 85 -13.45 12.56 -3.91
C PRO A 85 -12.94 13.53 -2.85
N GLN A 86 -12.32 14.62 -3.30
CA GLN A 86 -11.78 15.69 -2.47
C GLN A 86 -11.82 16.99 -3.27
N THR A 87 -11.56 18.13 -2.62
CA THR A 87 -11.47 19.42 -3.32
C THR A 87 -10.43 19.35 -4.42
N THR A 88 -10.79 19.79 -5.62
CA THR A 88 -9.91 19.73 -6.79
C THR A 88 -8.60 20.46 -6.50
N PRO A 89 -7.47 19.73 -6.41
CA PRO A 89 -6.19 20.33 -6.15
C PRO A 89 -5.67 21.02 -7.42
N PRO A 90 -4.68 21.92 -7.33
CA PRO A 90 -4.01 22.46 -8.51
C PRO A 90 -3.45 21.35 -9.40
N ALA A 91 -3.51 21.55 -10.71
CA ALA A 91 -2.97 20.60 -11.68
C ALA A 91 -1.45 20.44 -11.50
N GLY A 92 -0.99 19.19 -11.54
CA GLY A 92 0.42 18.84 -11.44
C GLY A 92 0.64 17.41 -10.95
N THR A 93 1.91 17.02 -10.83
CA THR A 93 2.28 15.69 -10.37
C THR A 93 2.47 15.67 -8.87
N TYR A 94 1.63 14.91 -8.17
CA TYR A 94 1.73 14.66 -6.74
C TYR A 94 2.46 13.34 -6.53
N ASN A 95 3.45 13.31 -5.63
CA ASN A 95 4.24 12.10 -5.37
C ASN A 95 4.15 11.69 -3.90
N ASP A 96 4.21 10.39 -3.65
CA ASP A 96 4.46 9.80 -2.32
C ASP A 96 5.31 8.54 -2.49
N VAL A 97 6.01 8.14 -1.43
CA VAL A 97 6.82 6.91 -1.41
C VAL A 97 6.33 6.04 -0.27
N VAL A 98 5.79 4.86 -0.59
CA VAL A 98 5.36 3.84 0.38
C VAL A 98 6.40 2.76 0.47
N ILE A 99 6.85 2.45 1.69
CA ILE A 99 7.81 1.38 1.94
C ILE A 99 7.04 0.07 2.10
N VAL A 100 7.49 -0.94 1.34
CA VAL A 100 7.01 -2.32 1.46
C VAL A 100 8.01 -3.10 2.32
N THR A 101 7.54 -3.67 3.42
CA THR A 101 8.34 -4.49 4.34
C THR A 101 7.86 -5.93 4.27
N VAL A 102 8.81 -6.86 4.09
CA VAL A 102 8.56 -8.30 4.20
C VAL A 102 9.16 -8.80 5.51
N THR A 103 8.34 -9.44 6.34
CA THR A 103 8.75 -10.06 7.62
C THR A 103 8.56 -11.57 7.53
N TYR A 104 9.55 -12.37 7.92
CA TYR A 104 9.57 -13.83 7.80
C TYR A 104 10.11 -14.50 9.07
#